data_AF-A0A4Y7UCV2-F1
#
_entry.id   AF-A0A4Y7UCV2-F1
#
_cell.length_a   1.000
_cell.length_b   1.000
_cell.length_c   1.000
_cell.angle_alpha   90.00
_cell.angle_beta   90.00
_cell.angle_gamma   90.00
#
_symmetry.space_group_name_H-M   'P 1'
#
loop_
_entity.id
_entity.type
_entity.pdbx_description
1 polymer ?
#
loop_
_entity_poly.entity_id
_entity_poly.type
_entity_poly.pdbx_seq_one_letter_code
_entity_poly.pdbx_strand_id
1 'polypeptide(L)'
;MILVFMGIGILCALKAFFTWGGDWKTQTVLYRNIENKNQTVNYQLRGDRFAFGYKKRIVGIYYLAPFMEWTTDIDTLHLDKAKWEKLNLQVNEMKLK
;
A
#
# COMPACT_ATOMS: atom_id res chain seq x y z
N MET A 1 9.03 41.19 4.29
CA MET A 1 9.15 39.91 5.04
C MET A 1 7.88 39.07 4.99
N ILE A 2 6.71 39.59 5.37
CA ILE A 2 5.43 38.83 5.39
C ILE A 2 5.06 38.21 4.03
N LEU A 3 5.22 38.95 2.92
CA LEU A 3 4.93 38.46 1.56
C LEU A 3 5.77 37.23 1.19
N VAL A 4 7.02 37.16 1.66
CA VAL A 4 7.91 36.02 1.40
C VAL A 4 7.44 34.78 2.15
N PHE A 5 7.08 34.93 3.43
CA PHE A 5 6.51 33.83 4.22
C PHE A 5 5.19 33.32 3.63
N MET A 6 4.33 34.23 3.16
CA MET A 6 3.07 33.86 2.51
C MET A 6 3.31 33.09 1.21
N GLY A 7 4.29 33.53 0.40
CA GLY A 7 4.70 32.83 -0.81
C GLY A 7 5.24 31.41 -0.54
N ILE A 8 6.11 31.25 0.46
CA ILE A 8 6.65 29.94 0.86
C ILE A 8 5.51 29.03 1.36
N GLY A 9 4.59 29.55 2.17
CA GLY A 9 3.44 28.81 2.68
C GLY A 9 2.56 28.25 1.55
N ILE A 10 2.27 29.06 0.54
CA ILE A 10 1.49 28.65 -0.64
C ILE A 10 2.23 27.56 -1.43
N LEU A 11 3.54 27.72 -1.67
CA LEU A 11 4.34 26.73 -2.39
C LEU A 11 4.39 25.38 -1.65
N CYS A 12 4.55 25.40 -0.32
CA CYS A 12 4.50 24.21 0.51
C CYS A 12 3.12 23.54 0.46
N ALA A 13 2.03 24.32 0.56
CA ALA A 13 0.67 23.80 0.50
C ALA A 13 0.37 23.17 -0.87
N LEU A 14 0.75 23.83 -1.96
CA LEU A 14 0.61 23.28 -3.31
C LEU A 14 1.42 22.00 -3.47
N LYS A 15 2.69 22.01 -3.06
CA LYS A 15 3.54 20.81 -3.12
C LYS A 15 2.90 19.66 -2.36
N ALA A 16 2.50 19.87 -1.10
CA ALA A 16 1.82 18.85 -0.30
C ALA A 16 0.52 18.38 -0.95
N PHE A 17 -0.27 19.30 -1.49
CA PHE A 17 -1.50 18.99 -2.19
C PHE A 17 -1.25 18.14 -3.43
N PHE A 18 -0.17 18.34 -4.18
CA PHE A 18 0.18 17.54 -5.36
C PHE A 18 0.88 16.22 -5.01
N THR A 19 1.68 16.16 -3.94
CA THR A 19 2.47 14.97 -3.56
C THR A 19 1.77 14.00 -2.62
N TRP A 20 0.72 14.44 -1.92
CA TRP A 20 -0.06 13.53 -1.08
C TRP A 20 -0.66 12.39 -1.94
N GLY A 21 -1.15 11.32 -1.35
CA GLY A 21 -1.69 10.19 -2.08
C GLY A 21 -2.70 9.50 -1.20
N GLY A 22 -3.71 8.87 -1.80
CA GLY A 22 -4.66 8.07 -1.03
C GLY A 22 -3.96 7.00 -0.22
N ASP A 23 -4.58 6.45 0.80
CA ASP A 23 -3.96 5.33 1.51
C ASP A 23 -3.93 4.07 0.62
N TRP A 24 -2.92 3.21 0.79
CA TRP A 24 -2.93 1.90 0.14
C TRP A 24 -3.84 0.96 0.94
N LYS A 25 -4.77 0.31 0.25
CA LYS A 25 -5.77 -0.56 0.87
C LYS A 25 -5.66 -1.98 0.35
N THR A 26 -5.62 -2.94 1.26
CA THR A 26 -5.53 -4.37 0.94
C THR A 26 -6.86 -4.86 0.39
N GLN A 27 -6.83 -5.43 -0.82
CA GLN A 27 -8.02 -6.05 -1.41
C GLN A 27 -8.01 -7.55 -1.25
N THR A 28 -6.85 -8.18 -1.45
CA THR A 28 -6.71 -9.63 -1.39
C THR A 28 -5.37 -10.00 -0.80
N VAL A 29 -5.36 -10.91 0.16
CA VAL A 29 -4.15 -11.56 0.65
C VAL A 29 -3.90 -12.79 -0.23
N LEU A 30 -2.89 -12.71 -1.08
CA LEU A 30 -2.58 -13.76 -2.05
C LEU A 30 -1.87 -14.93 -1.38
N TYR A 31 -0.85 -14.62 -0.58
CA TYR A 31 -0.01 -15.60 0.08
C TYR A 31 0.21 -15.24 1.55
N ARG A 32 0.41 -16.27 2.38
CA ARG A 32 0.84 -16.14 3.77
C ARG A 32 2.05 -17.05 3.98
N ASN A 33 3.05 -16.57 4.69
CA ASN A 33 4.20 -17.39 5.02
C ASN A 33 3.79 -18.45 6.07
N ILE A 34 4.25 -19.69 5.85
CA ILE A 34 3.90 -20.87 6.67
C ILE A 34 4.58 -20.81 8.03
N GLU A 35 5.85 -20.40 8.06
CA GLU A 35 6.66 -20.28 9.28
C GLU A 35 6.29 -19.03 10.08
N ASN A 36 6.03 -17.92 9.38
CA ASN A 36 5.74 -16.63 10.00
C ASN A 36 4.42 -16.04 9.51
N LYS A 37 3.34 -16.25 10.27
CA LYS A 37 2.00 -15.76 9.93
C LYS A 37 1.88 -14.23 9.85
N ASN A 38 2.85 -13.49 10.40
CA ASN A 38 2.89 -12.03 10.29
C ASN A 38 3.46 -11.56 8.94
N GLN A 39 3.99 -12.45 8.10
CA GLN A 39 4.41 -12.15 6.73
C GLN A 39 3.33 -12.59 5.74
N THR A 40 2.82 -11.64 4.96
CA THR A 40 1.83 -11.91 3.93
C THR A 40 2.19 -11.20 2.63
N VAL A 41 1.70 -11.71 1.51
CA VAL A 41 1.77 -11.02 0.22
C VAL A 41 0.38 -10.52 -0.12
N ASN A 42 0.25 -9.21 -0.20
CA ASN A 42 -1.02 -8.54 -0.33
C ASN A 42 -1.10 -7.85 -1.68
N TYR A 43 -2.25 -8.04 -2.33
CA TYR A 43 -2.68 -7.23 -3.45
C TYR A 43 -3.37 -5.98 -2.91
N GLN A 44 -2.71 -4.84 -3.12
CA GLN A 44 -3.17 -3.54 -2.66
C GLN A 44 -3.61 -2.66 -3.83
N LEU A 45 -4.60 -1.84 -3.53
CA LEU A 45 -5.10 -0.82 -4.42
C LEU A 45 -5.02 0.54 -3.74
N ARG A 46 -4.77 1.57 -4.54
CA ARG A 46 -4.84 2.97 -4.11
C ARG A 46 -5.62 3.74 -5.17
N GLY A 47 -6.58 4.55 -4.73
CA GLY A 47 -7.27 5.48 -5.63
C GLY A 47 -6.26 6.43 -6.27
N ASP A 48 -6.29 6.53 -7.60
CA ASP A 48 -5.49 7.54 -8.28
C ASP A 48 -6.13 8.92 -8.09
N ARG A 49 -5.30 9.96 -7.99
CA ARG A 49 -5.77 11.33 -7.70
C ARG A 49 -6.37 12.03 -8.90
N PHE A 50 -5.83 11.74 -10.08
CA PHE A 50 -6.16 12.44 -11.32
C PHE A 50 -6.77 11.51 -12.38
N ALA A 51 -6.91 10.22 -12.08
CA ALA A 51 -7.58 9.26 -12.93
C ALA A 51 -8.75 8.63 -12.16
N PHE A 52 -9.87 8.40 -12.85
CA PHE A 52 -11.01 7.61 -12.35
C PHE A 52 -10.66 6.11 -12.27
N GLY A 53 -9.51 5.79 -11.70
CA GLY A 53 -8.94 4.44 -11.67
C GLY A 53 -8.15 4.16 -10.39
N TYR A 54 -7.70 2.92 -10.27
CA TYR A 54 -6.94 2.45 -9.12
C TYR A 54 -5.55 2.05 -9.56
N LYS A 55 -4.54 2.56 -8.84
CA LYS A 55 -3.19 2.02 -8.90
C LYS A 55 -3.17 0.69 -8.16
N LYS A 56 -2.53 -0.30 -8.75
CA LYS A 56 -2.48 -1.68 -8.28
C LYS A 56 -1.03 -2.03 -7.98
N ARG A 57 -0.80 -2.71 -6.86
CA ARG A 57 0.53 -3.26 -6.53
C ARG A 57 0.39 -4.58 -5.78
N ILE A 58 1.38 -5.44 -5.94
CA ILE A 58 1.55 -6.65 -5.14
C ILE A 58 2.79 -6.42 -4.29
N VAL A 59 2.64 -6.51 -2.97
CA VAL A 59 3.73 -6.23 -2.02
C VAL A 59 3.73 -7.26 -0.90
N GLY A 60 4.92 -7.56 -0.39
CA GLY A 60 5.10 -8.28 0.85
C GLY A 60 4.87 -7.33 2.03
N ILE A 61 4.07 -7.74 2.99
CA ILE A 61 3.81 -7.00 4.23
C ILE A 61 4.27 -7.86 5.39
N TYR A 62 5.07 -7.24 6.26
CA TYR A 62 5.40 -7.80 7.56
C TYR A 62 4.75 -6.97 8.66
N TYR A 63 3.81 -7.58 9.37
CA TYR A 63 3.10 -6.98 10.50
C TYR A 63 3.98 -7.01 11.74
N LEU A 64 4.60 -5.86 12.06
CA LEU A 64 5.42 -5.68 13.26
C LEU A 64 4.53 -5.48 14.50
N ALA A 65 3.47 -4.69 14.37
CA ALA A 65 2.48 -4.42 15.40
C ALA A 65 1.14 -4.01 14.77
N PRO A 66 0.03 -3.90 15.53
CA PRO A 66 -1.19 -3.29 15.04
C PRO A 66 -0.88 -1.89 14.48
N PHE A 67 -1.30 -1.61 13.24
CA PHE A 67 -1.03 -0.37 12.50
C PHE A 67 0.43 -0.10 12.10
N MET A 68 1.36 -1.01 12.36
CA MET A 68 2.75 -0.90 11.91
C MET A 68 3.10 -2.05 10.96
N GLU A 69 3.24 -1.68 9.70
CA GLU A 69 3.48 -2.58 8.59
C GLU A 69 4.79 -2.23 7.89
N TRP A 70 5.66 -3.21 7.74
CA TRP A 70 6.84 -3.09 6.89
C TRP A 70 6.51 -3.61 5.49
N THR A 71 6.57 -2.74 4.50
CA THR A 71 6.28 -3.12 3.10
C THR A 71 7.58 -3.39 2.37
N THR A 72 7.66 -4.53 1.68
CA THR A 72 8.74 -4.88 0.75
C THR A 72 8.16 -5.19 -0.62
N ASP A 73 8.87 -4.79 -1.66
CA ASP A 73 8.60 -5.33 -2.99
C ASP A 73 8.98 -6.82 -3.00
N ILE A 74 8.12 -7.64 -3.61
CA ILE A 74 8.32 -9.07 -3.70
C ILE A 74 8.05 -9.53 -5.12
N ASP A 75 8.96 -10.34 -5.66
CA ASP A 75 8.76 -10.97 -6.95
C ASP A 75 7.94 -12.25 -6.77
N THR A 76 6.69 -12.22 -7.23
CA THR A 76 5.79 -13.37 -7.17
C THR A 76 6.14 -14.47 -8.18
N LEU A 77 7.01 -14.22 -9.17
CA LEU A 77 7.39 -15.21 -10.18
C LEU A 77 8.34 -16.26 -9.61
N HIS A 78 9.18 -15.88 -8.66
CA HIS A 78 10.21 -16.73 -8.04
C HIS A 78 9.88 -17.10 -6.59
N LEU A 79 8.60 -17.09 -6.22
CA LEU A 79 8.17 -17.33 -4.85
C LEU A 79 8.34 -18.82 -4.46
N ASP A 80 9.04 -19.07 -3.35
CA ASP A 80 9.25 -20.41 -2.83
C ASP A 80 7.95 -21.02 -2.28
N LYS A 81 7.38 -21.97 -3.03
CA LYS A 81 6.12 -22.64 -2.67
C LYS A 81 6.22 -23.46 -1.38
N ALA A 82 7.41 -23.80 -0.91
CA ALA A 82 7.59 -24.51 0.36
C ALA A 82 7.41 -23.61 1.59
N LYS A 83 7.59 -22.28 1.42
CA LYS A 83 7.51 -21.30 2.51
C LYS A 83 6.22 -20.48 2.48
N TRP A 84 5.53 -20.45 1.36
CA TRP A 84 4.37 -19.61 1.13
C TRP A 84 3.13 -20.45 0.83
N GLU A 85 2.14 -20.32 1.70
CA GLU A 85 0.80 -20.88 1.50
C GLU A 85 -0.05 -19.91 0.69
N LYS A 86 -0.70 -20.42 -0.36
CA LYS A 86 -1.62 -19.64 -1.18
C LYS A 86 -2.98 -19.58 -0.48
N LEU A 87 -3.40 -18.39 -0.09
CA LEU A 87 -4.63 -18.18 0.69
C LEU A 87 -5.76 -17.56 -0.14
N ASN A 88 -5.46 -16.60 -1.02
CA ASN A 88 -6.45 -15.86 -1.81
C ASN A 88 -7.62 -15.29 -0.98
N LEU A 89 -7.34 -14.78 0.23
CA LEU A 89 -8.38 -14.23 1.10
C LEU A 89 -8.78 -12.83 0.63
N GLN A 90 -10.04 -12.64 0.25
CA GLN A 90 -10.57 -11.32 -0.09
C GLN A 90 -10.91 -10.54 1.19
N VAL A 91 -10.25 -9.41 1.39
CA VAL A 91 -10.51 -8.48 2.50
C VAL A 91 -11.35 -7.30 2.02
N ASN A 92 -11.11 -6.86 0.79
CA ASN A 92 -11.83 -5.75 0.14
C ASN A 92 -11.98 -4.52 1.05
N GLU A 93 -10.87 -3.99 1.56
CA GLU A 93 -10.91 -2.85 2.49
C GLU A 93 -11.53 -1.59 1.90
N MET A 94 -11.54 -1.48 0.56
CA MET A 94 -12.16 -0.34 -0.13
C MET A 94 -13.66 -0.55 -0.39
N LYS A 95 -14.22 -1.71 -0.05
CA LYS A 95 -15.62 -2.09 -0.29
C LYS A 95 -16.03 -1.91 -1.76
N LEU A 96 -15.10 -2.18 -2.69
CA LEU A 96 -15.38 -2.19 -4.12
C LEU A 96 -16.07 -3.52 -4.45
N LYS A 97 -17.32 -3.42 -4.91
CA LYS A 97 -18.22 -4.56 -5.12
C LYS A 97 -17.84 -5.38 -6.36
#